data_AF-A0A914DCD7-F1
#
_entry.id   AF-A0A914DCD7-F1
#
_cell.length_a   1.000
_cell.length_b   1.000
_cell.length_c   1.000
_cell.angle_alpha   90.00
_cell.angle_beta   90.00
_cell.angle_gamma   90.00
#
_symmetry.space_group_name_H-M   'P 1'
#
loop_
_entity.id
_entity.type
_entity.pdbx_description
1 polymer ?
#
loop_
_entity_poly.entity_id
_entity_poly.type
_entity_poly.pdbx_seq_one_letter_code
_entity_poly.pdbx_strand_id
1 'polypeptide(L)' 'MVNDEITKYNGNFTNVSQSQLESDMDAECKKYTSGIERKACEGEMKKMSGQLLADLQKGDNADQCCKDGKLC' A
#
# COMPACT_ATOMS: atom_id res chain seq x y z
N MET A 1 0.17 4.28 6.82
CA MET A 1 -0.11 3.52 5.60
C MET A 1 1.07 2.65 5.17
N VAL A 2 1.90 3.00 4.17
CA VAL A 2 2.89 2.03 3.63
C VAL A 2 3.92 1.57 4.69
N ASN A 3 4.41 2.47 5.55
CA ASN A 3 5.30 2.10 6.65
C ASN A 3 4.64 1.18 7.69
N ASP A 4 3.32 1.31 7.89
CA ASP A 4 2.58 0.46 8.83
C ASP A 4 2.48 -0.96 8.28
N GLU A 5 2.25 -1.11 6.97
CA GLU A 5 2.28 -2.42 6.30
C GLU A 5 3.69 -3.01 6.29
N ILE A 6 4.73 -2.21 6.01
CA ILE A 6 6.13 -2.68 6.11
C ILE A 6 6.41 -3.21 7.52
N THR A 7 5.96 -2.52 8.56
CA THR A 7 6.13 -2.95 9.95
C THR A 7 5.35 -4.24 10.24
N LYS A 8 4.09 -4.31 9.80
CA LYS A 8 3.21 -5.48 9.99
C LYS A 8 3.76 -6.75 9.33
N TYR A 9 4.33 -6.63 8.14
CA TYR A 9 4.96 -7.73 7.42
C TYR A 9 6.45 -7.92 7.76
N ASN A 10 6.99 -7.12 8.69
CA ASN A 10 8.41 -7.10 9.03
C ASN A 10 9.32 -6.96 7.80
N GLY A 11 8.88 -6.14 6.83
CA GLY A 11 9.54 -5.92 5.54
C GLY A 11 9.48 -7.09 4.55
N ASN A 12 8.77 -8.19 4.86
CA ASN A 12 8.73 -9.38 4.02
C ASN A 12 7.37 -9.57 3.33
N PHE A 13 7.32 -9.20 2.05
CA PHE A 13 6.10 -9.30 1.23
C PHE A 13 6.13 -10.48 0.25
N THR A 14 7.11 -11.40 0.36
CA THR A 14 7.31 -12.50 -0.59
C THR A 14 6.08 -13.41 -0.75
N ASN A 15 5.31 -13.59 0.32
CA ASN A 15 4.10 -14.42 0.34
C ASN A 15 2.80 -13.61 0.37
N VAL A 16 2.89 -12.27 0.25
CA VAL A 16 1.72 -11.40 0.24
C VAL A 16 1.18 -11.35 -1.18
N SER A 17 -0.10 -11.70 -1.35
CA SER A 17 -0.77 -11.54 -2.63
C SER A 17 -1.20 -10.08 -2.82
N GLN A 18 -1.39 -9.68 -4.07
CA GLN A 18 -1.93 -8.35 -4.39
C GLN A 18 -3.27 -8.11 -3.71
N SER A 19 -4.16 -9.10 -3.70
CA SER A 19 -5.47 -8.99 -3.03
C SER A 19 -5.35 -8.80 -1.52
N GLN A 20 -4.35 -9.42 -0.87
CA GLN A 20 -4.10 -9.26 0.55
C GLN A 20 -3.61 -7.83 0.84
N LEU A 21 -2.65 -7.34 0.05
CA LEU A 21 -2.14 -5.97 0.16
C LEU A 21 -3.25 -4.94 -0.11
N GLU A 22 -4.12 -5.16 -1.10
CA GLU A 22 -5.27 -4.29 -1.37
C GLU A 22 -6.21 -4.19 -0.17
N SER A 23 -6.57 -5.33 0.43
CA SER A 23 -7.44 -5.37 1.61
C SER A 23 -6.83 -4.63 2.81
N ASP A 24 -5.51 -4.74 2.97
CA ASP A 24 -4.79 -4.07 4.04
C ASP A 24 -4.71 -2.56 3.81
N MET A 25 -4.38 -2.14 2.60
CA MET A 25 -4.32 -0.73 2.22
C MET A 25 -5.72 -0.07 2.28
N ASP A 26 -6.77 -0.79 1.95
CA ASP A 26 -8.16 -0.33 2.13
C ASP A 26 -8.50 -0.12 3.61
N ALA A 27 -8.01 -1.00 4.51
CA ALA A 27 -8.20 -0.85 5.95
C ALA A 27 -7.45 0.38 6.48
N GLU A 28 -6.25 0.61 5.99
CA GLU A 28 -5.46 1.80 6.29
C GLU A 28 -6.11 3.08 5.75
N CYS A 29 -6.63 3.08 4.52
CA CYS A 29 -7.43 4.20 3.98
C CYS A 29 -8.62 4.53 4.90
N LYS A 30 -9.35 3.52 5.39
CA LYS A 30 -10.47 3.71 6.33
C LYS A 30 -10.07 4.33 7.66
N LYS A 31 -8.84 4.10 8.11
CA LYS A 31 -8.32 4.57 9.40
C LYS A 31 -7.88 6.03 9.34
N TYR A 32 -7.30 6.45 8.22
CA TYR A 32 -6.72 7.79 8.07
C TYR A 32 -7.58 8.78 7.27
N THR A 33 -8.60 8.31 6.55
CA THR A 33 -9.45 9.16 5.70
C THR A 33 -10.94 8.84 5.88
N SER A 34 -11.81 9.75 5.45
CA SER A 34 -13.27 9.57 5.54
C SER A 34 -13.99 10.13 4.31
N GLY A 35 -15.28 9.77 4.14
CA GLY A 35 -16.11 10.32 3.07
C GLY A 35 -15.55 10.10 1.65
N ILE A 36 -15.40 11.19 0.90
CA ILE A 36 -14.91 11.17 -0.50
C ILE A 36 -13.41 10.86 -0.56
N GLU A 37 -12.64 11.35 0.40
CA GLU A 37 -11.18 11.14 0.48
C GLU A 37 -10.87 9.65 0.64
N ARG A 38 -11.69 8.93 1.41
CA ARG A 38 -11.59 7.48 1.53
C ARG A 38 -11.78 6.76 0.20
N LYS A 39 -12.79 7.13 -0.58
CA LYS A 39 -13.02 6.51 -1.89
C LYS A 39 -11.89 6.79 -2.86
N ALA A 40 -11.31 7.99 -2.80
CA ALA A 40 -10.13 8.33 -3.60
C ALA A 40 -8.92 7.48 -3.17
N CYS A 41 -8.68 7.35 -1.86
CA CYS A 41 -7.62 6.51 -1.31
C CYS A 41 -7.76 5.04 -1.73
N GLU A 42 -8.92 4.41 -1.47
CA GLU A 42 -9.20 3.01 -1.87
C GLU A 42 -9.02 2.83 -3.39
N GLY A 43 -9.48 3.80 -4.18
CA GLY A 43 -9.35 3.79 -5.64
C GLY A 43 -7.90 3.84 -6.13
N GLU A 44 -7.08 4.74 -5.58
CA GLU A 44 -5.66 4.85 -5.96
C GLU A 44 -4.85 3.65 -5.46
N MET A 45 -5.08 3.17 -4.23
CA MET A 45 -4.42 1.98 -3.71
C MET A 45 -4.70 0.75 -4.58
N LYS A 46 -5.93 0.60 -5.06
CA LYS A 46 -6.27 -0.51 -5.96
C LYS A 46 -5.62 -0.42 -7.34
N LYS A 47 -5.45 0.78 -7.89
CA LYS A 47 -4.76 0.96 -9.18
C LYS A 47 -3.28 0.61 -9.06
N MET A 48 -2.71 0.87 -7.89
CA MET A 48 -1.26 0.81 -7.68
C MET A 48 -0.77 -0.41 -6.91
N SER A 49 -1.67 -1.17 -6.29
CA SER A 49 -1.36 -2.32 -5.45
C SER A 49 -0.39 -3.30 -6.09
N GLY A 50 -0.48 -3.52 -7.41
CA GLY A 50 0.45 -4.36 -8.15
C GLY A 50 1.89 -3.82 -8.15
N GLN A 51 2.07 -2.53 -8.45
CA GLN A 51 3.39 -1.90 -8.44
C GLN A 51 3.93 -1.78 -7.01
N LEU A 52 3.08 -1.34 -6.07
CA LEU A 52 3.43 -1.24 -4.65
C LEU A 52 3.89 -2.60 -4.09
N LEU A 53 3.19 -3.69 -4.40
CA LEU A 53 3.60 -5.03 -3.99
C LEU A 53 4.96 -5.40 -4.59
N ALA A 54 5.18 -5.12 -5.87
CA ALA A 54 6.43 -5.43 -6.54
C ALA A 54 7.62 -4.69 -5.90
N ASP A 55 7.45 -3.43 -5.50
CA ASP A 55 8.50 -2.64 -4.85
C ASP A 55 8.72 -3.10 -3.41
N LEU A 56 7.65 -3.36 -2.66
CA LEU A 56 7.73 -3.94 -1.32
C LEU A 56 8.39 -5.34 -1.32
N GLN A 57 8.17 -6.14 -2.35
CA GLN A 57 8.82 -7.45 -2.54
C GLN A 57 10.31 -7.34 -2.88
N LYS A 58 10.76 -6.22 -3.45
CA LYS A 58 12.20 -5.93 -3.63
C LYS A 58 12.88 -5.45 -2.34
N GLY A 59 12.08 -5.13 -1.30
CA GLY A 59 12.57 -4.55 -0.06
C GLY A 59 12.68 -3.03 -0.10
N ASP A 60 11.95 -2.37 -1.02
CA ASP A 60 11.91 -0.92 -1.09
C ASP A 60 11.21 -0.33 0.15
N ASN A 61 11.71 0.82 0.61
CA ASN A 61 11.09 1.54 1.72
C ASN A 61 9.86 2.34 1.24
N ALA A 62 9.05 2.85 2.18
CA ALA A 62 7.84 3.59 1.82
C ALA A 62 8.09 4.82 0.94
N ASP A 63 9.23 5.49 1.12
CA ASP A 63 9.60 6.69 0.36
C ASP A 63 9.89 6.35 -1.12
N GLN A 64 10.54 5.21 -1.33
CA GLN A 64 10.83 4.65 -2.65
C GLN A 64 9.55 4.16 -3.33
N CYS A 65 8.74 3.36 -2.63
CA CYS A 65 7.44 2.89 -3.10
C CYS A 65 6.49 4.05 -3.48
N CYS A 66 6.55 5.14 -2.72
CA CYS A 66 5.73 6.33 -2.95
C CYS A 66 6.18 7.11 -4.21
N LYS A 67 7.50 7.20 -4.46
CA LYS A 67 8.05 7.83 -5.67
C LYS A 67 7.79 6.99 -6.92
N ASP A 68 8.04 5.69 -6.86
CA ASP A 68 7.86 4.78 -7.99
C ASP A 68 6.38 4.62 -8.34
N GLY A 69 5.52 4.62 -7.32
CA GLY A 69 4.07 4.63 -7.46
C GLY A 69 3.46 5.99 -7.81
N LYS A 70 4.20 7.10 -7.73
CA LYS A 70 3.69 8.48 -7.88
C LYS A 70 2.55 8.82 -6.89
N LEU A 71 2.64 8.30 -5.67
CA LEU A 71 1.77 8.67 -4.52
C LEU A 71 2.31 9.85 -3.73
N CYS A 72 3.57 10.18 -3.98
CA CYS A 72 4.26 11.40 -3.59
C CYS A 72 4.12 12.38 -4.77
#